data_AF-A0A6P4FY33-F1
#
_entry.id   AF-A0A6P4FY33-F1
#
_cell.length_a   1.000
_cell.length_b   1.000
_cell.length_c   1.000
_cell.angle_alpha   90.00
_cell.angle_beta   90.00
_cell.angle_gamma   90.00
#
_symmetry.space_group_name_H-M   'P 1'
#
loop_
_entity.id
_entity.type
_entity.pdbx_description
1 polymer ?
#
loop_
_entity_poly.entity_id
_entity_poly.type
_entity_poly.pdbx_seq_one_letter_code
_entity_poly.pdbx_strand_id
1 'polypeptide(L)'
;MRHNMVAHLYCLVRDLYAEHGDPRVAHLPLLGNLWIVLAIVALYVAFVLHYGPRWMEHRAPFELKRVMQVYNVVQVLANATIFFIGLTNTYLQPGYSWTCQPVDHIDTSPAMMRTLYASYAYYMLKYLDLLDTVFIVLRKKNSQVSFLHVYHHGGMVFGVSIFMTFLGGSHCTMLGVINLLVHTVMYAYYFAASLGAVKNLLWWKQRITQLQLLQFGYLTFHFLLVIVRNPCQFPVFIAFIGFIQNIFMFSMFFDFYYKAYVRKQRKSLETKLKTS
;
A
#
# COMPACT_ATOMS: atom_id res chain seq x y z
N MET A 1 30.57 12.69 28.52
CA MET A 1 29.75 13.37 27.50
C MET A 1 28.57 12.48 27.17
N ARG A 2 27.34 12.84 27.56
CA ARG A 2 26.14 12.06 27.20
C ARG A 2 25.93 12.20 25.69
N HIS A 3 26.31 11.19 24.93
CA HIS A 3 25.90 11.07 23.53
C HIS A 3 24.38 11.11 23.49
N ASN A 4 23.83 12.20 22.97
CA ASN A 4 22.40 12.35 22.83
C ASN A 4 21.97 11.38 21.72
N MET A 5 21.50 10.20 22.10
CA MET A 5 21.18 9.09 21.19
C MET A 5 20.26 9.53 20.04
N VAL A 6 19.34 10.47 20.33
CA VAL A 6 18.46 11.09 19.33
C VAL A 6 19.25 11.88 18.28
N ALA A 7 20.22 12.69 18.70
CA ALA A 7 21.07 13.44 17.78
C ALA A 7 21.94 12.51 16.94
N HIS A 8 22.44 11.42 17.52
CA HIS A 8 23.20 10.42 16.78
C HIS A 8 22.35 9.71 15.72
N LEU A 9 21.13 9.26 16.09
CA LEU A 9 20.20 8.65 15.16
C LEU A 9 19.77 9.62 14.04
N TYR A 10 19.56 10.89 14.38
CA TYR A 10 19.25 11.94 13.41
C TYR A 10 20.38 12.10 12.37
N CYS A 11 21.63 12.21 12.82
CA CYS A 11 22.78 12.29 11.92
C CYS A 11 22.91 11.03 11.06
N LEU A 12 22.80 9.84 11.66
CA LEU A 12 22.89 8.57 10.93
C LEU A 12 21.87 8.48 9.79
N VAL A 13 20.61 8.83 10.06
CA VAL A 13 19.54 8.79 9.04
C VAL A 13 19.80 9.84 7.95
N ARG A 14 20.23 11.04 8.34
CA ARG A 14 20.55 12.10 7.37
C ARG A 14 21.70 11.69 6.45
N ASP A 15 22.76 11.14 7.02
CA ASP A 15 23.96 10.75 6.29
C ASP A 15 23.65 9.56 5.35
N LEU A 16 22.83 8.59 5.79
CA LEU A 16 22.31 7.52 4.93
C LEU A 16 21.56 8.06 3.70
N TYR A 17 20.68 9.05 3.91
CA TYR A 17 19.91 9.68 2.84
C TYR A 17 20.81 10.48 1.88
N ALA A 18 21.83 11.14 2.40
CA ALA A 18 22.78 11.91 1.60
C ALA A 18 23.69 11.01 0.74
N GLU A 19 24.12 9.87 1.27
CA GLU A 19 25.06 8.97 0.61
C GLU A 19 24.38 8.02 -0.38
N HIS A 20 23.20 7.49 -0.04
CA HIS A 20 22.56 6.40 -0.80
C HIS A 20 21.24 6.83 -1.47
N GLY A 21 20.78 8.06 -1.23
CA GLY A 21 19.55 8.58 -1.80
C GLY A 21 19.65 8.74 -3.32
N ASP A 22 18.58 8.36 -4.03
CA ASP A 22 18.49 8.47 -5.47
C ASP A 22 18.40 9.94 -5.90
N PRO A 23 19.43 10.48 -6.59
CA PRO A 23 19.48 11.89 -6.97
C PRO A 23 18.38 12.28 -7.95
N ARG A 24 17.83 11.31 -8.72
CA ARG A 24 16.80 11.55 -9.74
C ARG A 24 15.48 12.02 -9.12
N VAL A 25 15.23 11.69 -7.86
CA VAL A 25 13.98 12.01 -7.15
C VAL A 25 14.17 12.90 -5.93
N ALA A 26 15.41 13.27 -5.60
CA ALA A 26 15.74 14.08 -4.42
C ALA A 26 15.07 15.47 -4.40
N HIS A 27 14.71 16.01 -5.56
CA HIS A 27 14.02 17.30 -5.71
C HIS A 27 12.51 17.24 -5.42
N LEU A 28 11.94 16.04 -5.32
CA LEU A 28 10.51 15.86 -5.19
C LEU A 28 10.04 16.09 -3.74
N PRO A 29 8.88 16.74 -3.53
CA PRO A 29 8.35 17.00 -2.20
C PRO A 29 8.16 15.72 -1.36
N LEU A 30 8.34 15.85 -0.04
CA LEU A 30 8.18 14.76 0.94
C LEU A 30 9.16 13.59 0.79
N LEU A 31 10.05 13.62 -0.21
CA LEU A 31 11.22 12.74 -0.29
C LEU A 31 12.44 13.45 0.34
N GLY A 32 13.41 12.66 0.80
CA GLY A 32 14.65 13.20 1.39
C GLY A 32 14.60 13.48 2.90
N ASN A 33 13.43 13.39 3.55
CA ASN A 33 13.32 13.61 5.00
C ASN A 33 12.37 12.61 5.68
N LEU A 34 12.95 11.53 6.22
CA LEU A 34 12.22 10.47 6.92
C LEU A 34 11.40 10.99 8.11
N TRP A 35 11.87 12.03 8.80
CA TRP A 35 11.23 12.53 10.01
C TRP A 35 9.87 13.17 9.72
N ILE A 36 9.73 13.83 8.57
CA ILE A 36 8.44 14.37 8.12
C ILE A 36 7.45 13.23 7.88
N VAL A 37 7.89 12.15 7.22
CA VAL A 37 7.06 10.97 6.96
C VAL A 37 6.63 10.31 8.26
N LEU A 38 7.56 10.12 9.20
CA LEU A 38 7.26 9.56 10.53
C LEU A 38 6.28 10.44 11.31
N ALA A 39 6.44 11.77 11.27
CA ALA A 39 5.53 12.70 11.90
C ALA A 39 4.11 12.59 11.32
N ILE A 40 3.98 12.53 9.98
CA ILE A 40 2.67 12.39 9.32
C ILE A 40 2.02 11.05 9.72
N VAL A 41 2.76 9.94 9.69
CA VAL A 41 2.23 8.62 10.08
C VAL A 41 1.84 8.61 11.56
N ALA A 42 2.64 9.20 12.44
CA ALA A 42 2.33 9.30 13.87
C ALA A 42 1.06 10.13 14.13
N LEU A 43 0.92 11.28 13.45
CA LEU A 43 -0.27 12.12 13.53
C LEU A 43 -1.51 11.39 13.01
N TYR A 44 -1.38 10.67 11.89
CA TYR A 44 -2.43 9.83 11.34
C TYR A 44 -2.87 8.76 12.34
N VAL A 45 -1.94 7.98 12.90
CA VAL A 45 -2.24 6.92 13.88
C VAL A 45 -2.89 7.52 15.13
N ALA A 46 -2.36 8.62 15.66
CA ALA A 46 -2.91 9.30 16.81
C ALA A 46 -4.33 9.81 16.55
N PHE A 47 -4.59 10.33 15.35
CA PHE A 47 -5.92 10.76 14.95
C PHE A 47 -6.89 9.58 14.85
N VAL A 48 -6.56 8.53 14.08
CA VAL A 48 -7.54 7.45 13.80
C VAL A 48 -7.80 6.54 14.99
N LEU A 49 -6.84 6.36 15.89
CA LEU A 49 -6.99 5.49 17.06
C LEU A 49 -7.47 6.23 18.30
N HIS A 50 -7.22 7.54 18.41
CA HIS A 50 -7.43 8.26 19.67
C HIS A 50 -8.23 9.55 19.51
N TYR A 51 -7.65 10.57 18.86
CA TYR A 51 -8.24 11.91 18.85
C TYR A 51 -9.54 11.98 18.03
N GLY A 52 -9.58 11.35 16.87
CA GLY A 52 -10.74 11.30 15.98
C GLY A 52 -11.94 10.61 16.62
N PRO A 53 -11.80 9.36 17.12
CA PRO A 53 -12.90 8.68 17.82
C PRO A 53 -13.44 9.45 19.03
N ARG A 54 -12.55 10.04 19.86
CA ARG A 54 -12.94 10.89 21.01
C ARG A 54 -13.69 12.14 20.57
N TRP A 55 -13.20 12.83 19.54
CA TRP A 55 -13.86 14.01 19.00
C TRP A 55 -15.25 13.70 18.40
N MET A 56 -15.42 12.50 17.84
CA MET A 56 -16.68 12.03 17.28
C MET A 56 -17.64 11.43 18.32
N GLU A 57 -17.23 11.24 19.57
CA GLU A 57 -18.02 10.57 20.62
C GLU A 57 -19.38 11.24 20.81
N HIS A 58 -19.37 12.56 20.98
CA HIS A 58 -20.56 13.39 21.20
C HIS A 58 -21.14 14.01 19.91
N ARG A 59 -20.72 13.53 18.73
CA ARG A 59 -21.21 14.03 17.44
C ARG A 59 -22.00 12.96 16.69
N ALA A 60 -22.94 13.40 15.87
CA ALA A 60 -23.58 12.55 14.87
C ALA A 60 -22.56 12.14 13.78
N PRO A 61 -22.70 10.94 13.17
CA PRO A 61 -21.84 10.53 12.07
C PRO A 61 -22.02 11.47 10.86
N PHE A 62 -20.92 11.83 10.20
CA PHE A 62 -20.98 12.70 9.02
C PHE A 62 -21.56 11.98 7.79
N GLU A 63 -22.44 12.67 7.06
CA GLU A 63 -22.99 12.22 5.78
C GLU A 63 -22.02 12.53 4.62
N LEU A 64 -21.01 11.66 4.45
CA LEU A 64 -19.92 11.85 3.48
C LEU A 64 -20.14 11.15 2.13
N LYS A 65 -21.38 10.75 1.80
CA LYS A 65 -21.66 9.90 0.63
C LYS A 65 -21.09 10.45 -0.68
N ARG A 66 -21.37 11.72 -1.01
CA ARG A 66 -20.90 12.37 -2.24
C ARG A 66 -19.38 12.57 -2.25
N VAL A 67 -18.81 12.92 -1.10
CA VAL A 67 -17.35 13.09 -0.93
C VAL A 67 -16.65 11.76 -1.21
N MET A 68 -17.14 10.66 -0.62
CA MET A 68 -16.59 9.32 -0.85
C MET A 68 -16.78 8.86 -2.30
N GLN A 69 -17.87 9.23 -2.97
CA GLN A 69 -18.09 8.93 -4.38
C GLN A 69 -17.03 9.59 -5.26
N VAL A 70 -16.83 10.90 -5.12
CA VAL A 70 -15.81 11.66 -5.85
C VAL A 70 -14.42 11.09 -5.54
N TYR A 71 -14.12 10.86 -4.26
CA TYR A 71 -12.86 10.28 -3.82
C TYR A 71 -12.60 8.91 -4.47
N ASN A 72 -13.58 8.00 -4.48
CA ASN A 72 -13.40 6.68 -5.09
C ASN A 72 -13.19 6.77 -6.61
N VAL A 73 -13.87 7.69 -7.30
CA VAL A 73 -13.65 7.92 -8.74
C VAL A 73 -12.24 8.42 -9.00
N VAL A 74 -11.78 9.42 -8.23
CA VAL A 74 -10.41 9.94 -8.31
C VAL A 74 -9.39 8.82 -8.07
N GLN A 75 -9.61 8.00 -7.05
CA GLN A 75 -8.76 6.85 -6.75
C GLN A 75 -8.74 5.84 -7.91
N VAL A 76 -9.88 5.47 -8.48
CA VAL A 76 -9.94 4.54 -9.64
C VAL A 76 -9.13 5.09 -10.81
N LEU A 77 -9.37 6.34 -11.19
CA LEU A 77 -8.70 6.95 -12.34
C LEU A 77 -7.20 7.07 -12.09
N ALA A 78 -6.80 7.57 -10.92
CA ALA A 78 -5.39 7.74 -10.59
C ALA A 78 -4.64 6.39 -10.53
N ASN A 79 -5.20 5.38 -9.85
CA ASN A 79 -4.57 4.07 -9.79
C ASN A 79 -4.47 3.41 -11.17
N ALA A 80 -5.52 3.50 -11.99
CA ALA A 80 -5.51 2.95 -13.35
C ALA A 80 -4.48 3.64 -14.24
N THR A 81 -4.44 4.97 -14.26
CA THR A 81 -3.50 5.74 -15.07
C THR A 81 -2.06 5.43 -14.67
N ILE A 82 -1.74 5.43 -13.38
CA ILE A 82 -0.39 5.15 -12.90
C ILE A 82 -0.02 3.69 -13.18
N PHE A 83 -0.95 2.74 -13.06
CA PHE A 83 -0.74 1.35 -13.44
C PHE A 83 -0.32 1.23 -14.91
N PHE A 84 -1.05 1.86 -15.83
CA PHE A 84 -0.72 1.81 -17.25
C PHE A 84 0.64 2.45 -17.55
N ILE A 85 0.95 3.60 -16.97
CA ILE A 85 2.26 4.25 -17.13
C ILE A 85 3.36 3.34 -16.59
N GLY A 86 3.21 2.82 -15.38
CA GLY A 86 4.18 1.94 -14.72
C GLY A 86 4.43 0.67 -15.53
N LEU A 87 3.38 -0.02 -15.96
CA LEU A 87 3.48 -1.26 -16.72
C LEU A 87 4.11 -1.05 -18.10
N THR A 88 3.69 -0.02 -18.83
CA THR A 88 4.18 0.27 -20.19
C THR A 88 5.63 0.76 -20.23
N ASN A 89 6.11 1.43 -19.17
CA ASN A 89 7.48 1.94 -19.11
C ASN A 89 8.45 1.03 -18.32
N THR A 90 7.96 -0.05 -17.71
CA THR A 90 8.80 -1.09 -17.09
C THR A 90 8.63 -2.42 -17.80
N TYR A 91 7.70 -3.26 -17.34
CA TYR A 91 7.60 -4.67 -17.68
C TYR A 91 7.19 -5.00 -19.13
N LEU A 92 6.72 -4.01 -19.90
CA LEU A 92 6.50 -4.13 -21.33
C LEU A 92 7.69 -3.60 -22.18
N GLN A 93 8.75 -3.12 -21.53
CA GLN A 93 9.98 -2.71 -22.20
C GLN A 93 10.96 -3.89 -22.29
N PRO A 94 11.64 -4.11 -23.44
CA PRO A 94 12.55 -5.24 -23.63
C PRO A 94 13.71 -5.31 -22.64
N GLY A 95 14.10 -4.17 -22.05
CA GLY A 95 15.23 -4.08 -21.11
C GLY A 95 14.88 -4.23 -19.63
N TYR A 96 13.59 -4.31 -19.27
CA TYR A 96 13.18 -4.42 -17.87
C TYR A 96 12.93 -5.88 -17.49
N SER A 97 13.65 -6.37 -16.48
CA SER A 97 13.59 -7.77 -16.08
C SER A 97 12.40 -8.03 -15.15
N TRP A 98 11.65 -9.10 -15.47
CA TRP A 98 10.60 -9.62 -14.60
C TRP A 98 11.13 -10.44 -13.43
N THR A 99 12.36 -10.97 -13.54
CA THR A 99 12.90 -11.96 -12.60
C THR A 99 13.89 -11.36 -11.60
N CYS A 100 14.70 -10.41 -12.05
CA CYS A 100 15.67 -9.71 -11.22
C CYS A 100 16.00 -8.38 -11.88
N GLN A 101 15.48 -7.29 -11.33
CA GLN A 101 15.77 -5.93 -11.78
C GLN A 101 16.71 -5.24 -10.78
N PRO A 102 17.90 -4.77 -11.22
CA PRO A 102 18.85 -4.10 -10.34
C PRO A 102 18.33 -2.75 -9.86
N VAL A 103 19.00 -2.19 -8.86
CA VAL A 103 18.88 -0.76 -8.52
C VAL A 103 19.91 -0.02 -9.36
N ASP A 104 19.45 0.83 -10.27
CA ASP A 104 20.32 1.68 -11.09
C ASP A 104 19.87 3.13 -10.94
N HIS A 105 20.69 3.94 -10.25
CA HIS A 105 20.44 5.37 -10.01
C HIS A 105 20.95 6.27 -11.16
N ILE A 106 21.70 5.71 -12.12
CA ILE A 106 22.30 6.45 -13.24
C ILE A 106 21.38 6.41 -14.47
N ASP A 107 20.53 5.37 -14.58
CA ASP A 107 19.54 5.29 -15.65
C ASP A 107 18.56 6.48 -15.62
N THR A 108 18.73 7.35 -16.61
CA THR A 108 17.89 8.54 -16.84
C THR A 108 17.12 8.43 -18.15
N SER A 109 16.97 7.20 -18.68
CA SER A 109 16.18 6.96 -19.88
C SER A 109 14.76 7.50 -19.74
N PRO A 110 14.11 7.93 -20.83
CA PRO A 110 12.75 8.47 -20.77
C PRO A 110 11.74 7.51 -20.12
N ALA A 111 11.90 6.20 -20.32
CA ALA A 111 11.06 5.18 -19.71
C ALA A 111 11.30 5.09 -18.18
N MET A 112 12.56 5.11 -17.74
CA MET A 112 12.90 5.11 -16.31
C MET A 112 12.37 6.37 -15.62
N MET A 113 12.61 7.55 -16.18
CA MET A 113 12.12 8.81 -15.59
C MET A 113 10.59 8.84 -15.49
N ARG A 114 9.86 8.38 -16.51
CA ARG A 114 8.40 8.22 -16.43
C ARG A 114 7.98 7.25 -15.34
N THR A 115 8.71 6.16 -15.17
CA THR A 115 8.47 5.18 -14.09
C THR A 115 8.68 5.79 -12.72
N LEU A 116 9.73 6.60 -12.53
CA LEU A 116 9.99 7.29 -11.26
C LEU A 116 8.91 8.31 -10.92
N TYR A 117 8.48 9.12 -11.89
CA TYR A 117 7.38 10.07 -11.67
C TYR A 117 6.04 9.36 -11.42
N ALA A 118 5.77 8.24 -12.10
CA ALA A 118 4.62 7.39 -11.81
C ALA A 118 4.71 6.79 -10.40
N SER A 119 5.90 6.35 -9.98
CA SER A 119 6.15 5.82 -8.64
C SER A 119 5.98 6.90 -7.57
N TYR A 120 6.37 8.15 -7.86
CA TYR A 120 6.10 9.30 -7.00
C TYR A 120 4.61 9.61 -6.92
N ALA A 121 3.88 9.54 -8.04
CA ALA A 121 2.42 9.69 -8.02
C ALA A 121 1.76 8.58 -7.18
N TYR A 122 2.26 7.34 -7.26
CA TYR A 122 1.85 6.24 -6.39
C TYR A 122 2.15 6.51 -4.91
N TYR A 123 3.32 7.10 -4.61
CA TYR A 123 3.67 7.53 -3.26
C TYR A 123 2.68 8.58 -2.73
N MET A 124 2.33 9.58 -3.53
CA MET A 124 1.29 10.56 -3.19
C MET A 124 -0.08 9.90 -2.98
N LEU A 125 -0.43 8.88 -3.78
CA LEU A 125 -1.66 8.11 -3.54
C LEU A 125 -1.68 7.43 -2.17
N LYS A 126 -0.54 6.96 -1.62
CA LYS A 126 -0.55 6.34 -0.29
C LYS A 126 -0.93 7.33 0.81
N TYR A 127 -0.61 8.62 0.65
CA TYR A 127 -1.13 9.66 1.54
C TYR A 127 -2.62 9.87 1.36
N LEU A 128 -3.11 9.84 0.12
CA LEU A 128 -4.54 9.94 -0.18
C LEU A 128 -5.32 8.77 0.43
N ASP A 129 -4.76 7.56 0.39
CA ASP A 129 -5.32 6.35 0.99
C ASP A 129 -5.51 6.48 2.51
N LEU A 130 -4.76 7.34 3.22
CA LEU A 130 -4.98 7.59 4.65
C LEU A 130 -6.38 8.16 4.93
N LEU A 131 -6.98 8.84 3.95
CA LEU A 131 -8.34 9.38 4.07
C LEU A 131 -9.39 8.28 4.20
N ASP A 132 -9.14 7.05 3.73
CA ASP A 132 -10.07 5.93 3.91
C ASP A 132 -10.41 5.73 5.39
N THR A 133 -9.37 5.69 6.23
CA THR A 133 -9.53 5.49 7.67
C THR A 133 -10.11 6.73 8.35
N VAL A 134 -9.77 7.94 7.87
CA VAL A 134 -10.39 9.18 8.34
C VAL A 134 -11.90 9.16 8.07
N PHE A 135 -12.34 8.77 6.87
CA PHE A 135 -13.76 8.66 6.54
C PHE A 135 -14.47 7.61 7.40
N ILE A 136 -13.81 6.50 7.73
CA ILE A 136 -14.35 5.48 8.64
C ILE A 136 -14.62 6.08 10.02
N VAL A 137 -13.65 6.83 10.57
CA VAL A 137 -13.74 7.48 11.88
C VAL A 137 -14.86 8.54 11.89
N LEU A 138 -14.89 9.42 10.88
CA LEU A 138 -15.90 10.47 10.75
C LEU A 138 -17.33 9.92 10.57
N ARG A 139 -17.48 8.70 10.05
CA ARG A 139 -18.78 8.00 9.92
C ARG A 139 -19.13 7.14 11.14
N LYS A 140 -18.31 7.16 12.19
CA LYS A 140 -18.42 6.31 13.39
C LYS A 140 -18.53 4.82 13.05
N LYS A 141 -17.81 4.37 12.01
CA LYS A 141 -17.73 2.96 11.61
C LYS A 141 -16.49 2.28 12.18
N ASN A 142 -16.20 2.52 13.46
CA ASN A 142 -14.95 2.10 14.14
C ASN A 142 -14.68 0.59 14.05
N SER A 143 -15.69 -0.26 13.85
CA SER A 143 -15.50 -1.70 13.58
C SER A 143 -14.73 -2.00 12.29
N GLN A 144 -14.58 -1.03 11.38
CA GLN A 144 -13.78 -1.14 10.16
C GLN A 144 -12.33 -0.67 10.38
N VAL A 145 -12.03 0.07 11.46
CA VAL A 145 -10.66 0.46 11.84
C VAL A 145 -9.99 -0.74 12.52
N SER A 146 -9.54 -1.67 11.70
CA SER A 146 -8.80 -2.85 12.17
C SER A 146 -7.29 -2.56 12.25
N PHE A 147 -6.57 -3.35 13.07
CA PHE A 147 -5.11 -3.33 13.10
C PHE A 147 -4.51 -3.47 11.70
N LEU A 148 -5.02 -4.44 10.91
CA LEU A 148 -4.62 -4.66 9.52
C LEU A 148 -4.69 -3.37 8.68
N HIS A 149 -5.80 -2.64 8.79
CA HIS A 149 -6.02 -1.43 8.00
C HIS A 149 -5.06 -0.31 8.43
N VAL A 150 -4.94 -0.03 9.73
CA VAL A 150 -4.06 1.05 10.22
C VAL A 150 -2.58 0.72 9.97
N TYR A 151 -2.17 -0.52 10.23
CA TYR A 151 -0.82 -1.02 9.97
C TYR A 151 -0.47 -0.92 8.48
N HIS A 152 -1.35 -1.38 7.60
CA HIS A 152 -1.11 -1.32 6.15
C HIS A 152 -1.03 0.12 5.65
N HIS A 153 -2.01 0.97 5.96
CA HIS A 153 -2.05 2.34 5.44
C HIS A 153 -0.86 3.18 5.96
N GLY A 154 -0.54 3.11 7.25
CA GLY A 154 0.64 3.79 7.80
C GLY A 154 1.97 3.20 7.29
N GLY A 155 2.05 1.87 7.25
CA GLY A 155 3.24 1.14 6.79
C GLY A 155 3.54 1.34 5.31
N MET A 156 2.51 1.48 4.46
CA MET A 156 2.69 1.75 3.02
C MET A 156 3.24 3.14 2.78
N VAL A 157 2.80 4.17 3.51
CA VAL A 157 3.37 5.52 3.40
C VAL A 157 4.86 5.50 3.77
N PHE A 158 5.21 4.86 4.88
CA PHE A 158 6.60 4.72 5.31
C PHE A 158 7.44 3.88 4.33
N GLY A 159 6.95 2.71 3.94
CA GLY A 159 7.67 1.79 3.06
C GLY A 159 7.88 2.35 1.66
N VAL A 160 6.87 3.04 1.10
CA VAL A 160 6.99 3.66 -0.22
C VAL A 160 7.93 4.88 -0.19
N SER A 161 8.01 5.62 0.92
CA SER A 161 9.04 6.66 1.13
C SER A 161 10.45 6.09 1.00
N ILE A 162 10.74 4.97 1.69
CA ILE A 162 12.03 4.27 1.60
C ILE A 162 12.27 3.75 0.18
N PHE A 163 11.26 3.13 -0.43
CA PHE A 163 11.34 2.65 -1.81
C PHE A 163 11.69 3.78 -2.79
N MET A 164 10.98 4.91 -2.73
CA MET A 164 11.25 6.04 -3.60
C MET A 164 12.65 6.59 -3.39
N THR A 165 13.10 6.68 -2.14
CA THR A 165 14.40 7.27 -1.82
C THR A 165 15.57 6.40 -2.27
N PHE A 166 15.47 5.07 -2.20
CA PHE A 166 16.63 4.18 -2.39
C PHE A 166 16.49 3.17 -3.54
N LEU A 167 15.26 2.82 -3.92
CA LEU A 167 14.95 1.61 -4.70
C LEU A 167 14.09 1.89 -5.95
N GLY A 168 13.95 3.16 -6.35
CA GLY A 168 13.13 3.55 -7.51
C GLY A 168 13.55 2.82 -8.79
N GLY A 169 12.58 2.28 -9.54
CA GLY A 169 12.85 1.60 -10.81
C GLY A 169 13.50 0.22 -10.71
N SER A 170 13.51 -0.38 -9.52
CA SER A 170 14.15 -1.68 -9.25
C SER A 170 13.17 -2.85 -9.19
N HIS A 171 13.64 -4.01 -8.71
CA HIS A 171 12.81 -5.20 -8.46
C HIS A 171 11.56 -4.91 -7.62
N CYS A 172 11.65 -3.95 -6.69
CA CYS A 172 10.54 -3.53 -5.83
C CYS A 172 9.38 -2.85 -6.58
N THR A 173 9.59 -2.34 -7.79
CA THR A 173 8.56 -1.65 -8.58
C THR A 173 7.34 -2.52 -8.85
N MET A 174 7.51 -3.85 -8.92
CA MET A 174 6.42 -4.81 -9.12
C MET A 174 5.33 -4.70 -8.05
N LEU A 175 5.74 -4.42 -6.81
CA LEU A 175 4.82 -4.22 -5.69
C LEU A 175 3.86 -3.07 -5.99
N GLY A 176 4.38 -1.94 -6.46
CA GLY A 176 3.58 -0.78 -6.83
C GLY A 176 2.65 -1.09 -8.00
N VAL A 177 3.18 -1.70 -9.08
CA VAL A 177 2.39 -2.02 -10.29
C VAL A 177 1.20 -2.92 -9.96
N ILE A 178 1.40 -4.02 -9.24
CA ILE A 178 0.27 -4.91 -8.91
C ILE A 178 -0.65 -4.27 -7.88
N ASN A 179 -0.13 -3.52 -6.89
CA ASN A 179 -0.96 -2.81 -5.93
C ASN A 179 -1.92 -1.83 -6.63
N LEU A 180 -1.44 -1.06 -7.61
CA LEU A 180 -2.25 -0.14 -8.40
C LEU A 180 -3.38 -0.84 -9.15
N LEU A 181 -3.11 -2.02 -9.74
CA LEU A 181 -4.15 -2.82 -10.40
C LEU A 181 -5.24 -3.26 -9.40
N VAL A 182 -4.82 -3.81 -8.26
CA VAL A 182 -5.76 -4.29 -7.23
C VAL A 182 -6.54 -3.14 -6.60
N HIS A 183 -5.89 -2.00 -6.33
CA HIS A 183 -6.54 -0.79 -5.82
C HIS A 183 -7.54 -0.21 -6.83
N THR A 184 -7.24 -0.24 -8.13
CA THR A 184 -8.20 0.15 -9.18
C THR A 184 -9.49 -0.65 -9.06
N VAL A 185 -9.39 -1.99 -8.95
CA VAL A 185 -10.56 -2.88 -8.79
C VAL A 185 -11.27 -2.64 -7.45
N MET A 186 -10.51 -2.47 -6.36
CA MET A 186 -11.06 -2.24 -5.02
C MET A 186 -11.85 -0.93 -4.92
N TYR A 187 -11.30 0.19 -5.40
CA TYR A 187 -12.00 1.47 -5.36
C TYR A 187 -13.16 1.54 -6.35
N ALA A 188 -13.09 0.84 -7.49
CA ALA A 188 -14.23 0.70 -8.40
C ALA A 188 -15.40 0.00 -7.71
N TYR A 189 -15.10 -1.04 -6.92
CA TYR A 189 -16.09 -1.70 -6.07
C TYR A 189 -16.66 -0.76 -5.00
N TYR A 190 -15.83 0.03 -4.30
CA TYR A 190 -16.32 0.98 -3.30
C TYR A 190 -17.19 2.08 -3.91
N PHE A 191 -16.85 2.56 -5.09
CA PHE A 191 -17.70 3.47 -5.85
C PHE A 191 -19.05 2.83 -6.20
N ALA A 192 -19.04 1.65 -6.81
CA ALA A 192 -20.26 0.91 -7.15
C ALA A 192 -21.14 0.65 -5.91
N ALA A 193 -20.53 0.22 -4.80
CA ALA A 193 -21.19 -0.01 -3.53
C ALA A 193 -21.89 1.26 -3.00
N SER A 194 -21.29 2.43 -3.20
CA SER A 194 -21.85 3.70 -2.76
C SER A 194 -23.06 4.17 -3.58
N LEU A 195 -23.21 3.70 -4.83
CA LEU A 195 -24.35 4.00 -5.69
C LEU A 195 -25.59 3.15 -5.35
N GLY A 196 -25.47 2.16 -4.47
CA GLY A 196 -26.54 1.22 -4.16
C GLY A 196 -26.83 0.22 -5.29
N ALA A 197 -26.10 0.33 -6.40
CA ALA A 197 -26.08 -0.68 -7.44
C ALA A 197 -25.29 -1.87 -6.91
N VAL A 198 -25.97 -3.00 -6.72
CA VAL A 198 -25.51 -4.39 -6.96
C VAL A 198 -26.16 -5.33 -5.91
N LYS A 199 -27.22 -6.06 -6.32
CA LYS A 199 -27.81 -7.18 -5.54
C LYS A 199 -26.79 -8.29 -5.20
N ASN A 200 -25.64 -8.35 -5.89
CA ASN A 200 -24.58 -9.37 -5.75
C ASN A 200 -23.28 -8.87 -5.06
N LEU A 201 -23.35 -7.80 -4.25
CA LEU A 201 -22.19 -7.06 -3.73
C LEU A 201 -21.28 -7.91 -2.80
N LEU A 202 -21.86 -8.94 -2.18
CA LEU A 202 -21.16 -9.85 -1.28
C LEU A 202 -20.25 -10.84 -2.03
N TRP A 203 -20.67 -11.29 -3.22
CA TRP A 203 -19.87 -12.23 -4.02
C TRP A 203 -18.61 -11.55 -4.56
N TRP A 204 -18.76 -10.34 -5.10
CA TRP A 204 -17.64 -9.51 -5.56
C TRP A 204 -16.67 -9.15 -4.43
N LYS A 205 -17.18 -8.88 -3.23
CA LYS A 205 -16.33 -8.60 -2.06
C LYS A 205 -15.34 -9.74 -1.77
N GLN A 206 -15.82 -10.98 -1.85
CA GLN A 206 -14.97 -12.16 -1.64
C GLN A 206 -13.91 -12.30 -2.76
N ARG A 207 -14.27 -12.04 -4.02
CA ARG A 207 -13.35 -12.07 -5.16
C ARG A 207 -12.24 -11.03 -5.06
N ILE A 208 -12.55 -9.83 -4.57
CA ILE A 208 -11.55 -8.78 -4.34
C ILE A 208 -10.55 -9.20 -3.27
N THR A 209 -11.03 -9.81 -2.17
CA THR A 209 -10.13 -10.35 -1.14
C THR A 209 -9.24 -11.49 -1.69
N GLN A 210 -9.78 -12.35 -2.57
CA GLN A 210 -8.98 -13.37 -3.25
C GLN A 210 -7.91 -12.74 -4.17
N LEU A 211 -8.25 -11.67 -4.89
CA LEU A 211 -7.30 -10.93 -5.72
C LEU A 211 -6.17 -10.32 -4.88
N GLN A 212 -6.47 -9.76 -3.71
CA GLN A 212 -5.47 -9.26 -2.76
C GLN A 212 -4.55 -10.38 -2.24
N LEU A 213 -5.11 -11.56 -1.92
CA LEU A 213 -4.31 -12.73 -1.53
C LEU A 213 -3.39 -13.20 -2.66
N LEU A 214 -3.89 -13.24 -3.90
CA LEU A 214 -3.08 -13.57 -5.07
C LEU A 214 -1.95 -12.57 -5.27
N GLN A 215 -2.19 -11.27 -5.10
CA GLN A 215 -1.14 -10.24 -5.13
C GLN A 215 -0.04 -10.56 -4.11
N PHE A 216 -0.38 -10.75 -2.83
CA PHE A 216 0.65 -10.98 -1.80
C PHE A 216 1.39 -12.31 -1.99
N GLY A 217 0.69 -13.35 -2.46
CA GLY A 217 1.31 -14.64 -2.79
C GLY A 217 2.29 -14.52 -3.96
N TYR A 218 1.89 -13.82 -5.03
CA TYR A 218 2.77 -13.53 -6.16
C TYR A 218 3.99 -12.71 -5.72
N LEU A 219 3.80 -11.63 -4.96
CA LEU A 219 4.91 -10.80 -4.49
C LEU A 219 5.86 -11.58 -3.56
N THR A 220 5.34 -12.49 -2.75
CA THR A 220 6.17 -13.40 -1.94
C THR A 220 7.10 -14.23 -2.83
N PHE A 221 6.56 -14.82 -3.91
CA PHE A 221 7.38 -15.56 -4.88
C PHE A 221 8.37 -14.66 -5.64
N HIS A 222 7.93 -13.46 -6.03
CA HIS A 222 8.74 -12.46 -6.73
C HIS A 222 9.98 -12.05 -5.92
N PHE A 223 9.83 -11.81 -4.61
CA PHE A 223 10.98 -11.52 -3.73
C PHE A 223 11.83 -12.76 -3.43
N LEU A 224 11.23 -13.94 -3.30
CA LEU A 224 11.96 -15.20 -3.11
C LEU A 224 12.93 -15.50 -4.27
N LEU A 225 12.53 -15.19 -5.51
CA LEU A 225 13.36 -15.41 -6.69
C LEU A 225 14.69 -14.65 -6.61
N VAL A 226 14.66 -13.41 -6.14
CA VAL A 226 15.87 -12.61 -5.92
C VAL A 226 16.70 -13.17 -4.78
N ILE A 227 16.08 -13.60 -3.68
CA ILE A 227 16.81 -14.20 -2.54
C ILE A 227 17.59 -15.45 -2.98
N VAL A 228 17.02 -16.28 -3.86
CA VAL A 228 17.61 -17.56 -4.26
C VAL A 228 18.61 -17.43 -5.42
N ARG A 229 18.32 -16.61 -6.44
CA ARG A 229 19.13 -16.57 -7.68
C ARG A 229 20.01 -15.33 -7.81
N ASN A 230 19.53 -14.18 -7.37
CA ASN A 230 20.16 -12.86 -7.44
C ASN A 230 21.14 -12.54 -8.59
N PRO A 231 20.83 -12.78 -9.89
CA PRO A 231 21.77 -12.46 -10.98
C PRO A 231 22.02 -10.96 -11.16
N CYS A 232 21.12 -10.11 -10.69
CA CYS A 232 21.20 -8.65 -10.82
C CYS A 232 21.84 -7.95 -9.59
N GLN A 233 22.40 -8.71 -8.65
CA GLN A 233 23.04 -8.19 -7.43
C GLN A 233 22.14 -7.24 -6.62
N PHE A 234 20.82 -7.48 -6.64
CA PHE A 234 19.89 -6.72 -5.83
C PHE A 234 20.17 -6.94 -4.33
N PRO A 235 20.01 -5.92 -3.46
CA PRO A 235 20.27 -6.08 -2.03
C PRO A 235 19.40 -7.16 -1.38
N VAL A 236 20.01 -8.31 -1.05
CA VAL A 236 19.28 -9.48 -0.52
C VAL A 236 18.55 -9.16 0.78
N PHE A 237 19.13 -8.31 1.64
CA PHE A 237 18.49 -7.88 2.88
C PHE A 237 17.16 -7.15 2.63
N ILE A 238 17.10 -6.28 1.62
CA ILE A 238 15.88 -5.58 1.22
C ILE A 238 14.86 -6.56 0.64
N ALA A 239 15.32 -7.51 -0.20
CA ALA A 239 14.45 -8.55 -0.75
C ALA A 239 13.86 -9.43 0.38
N PHE A 240 14.65 -9.75 1.41
CA PHE A 240 14.20 -10.50 2.57
C PHE A 240 13.14 -9.75 3.38
N ILE A 241 13.32 -8.44 3.61
CA ILE A 241 12.28 -7.60 4.24
C ILE A 241 10.99 -7.63 3.40
N GLY A 242 11.10 -7.44 2.08
CA GLY A 242 9.97 -7.52 1.16
C GLY A 242 9.25 -8.87 1.22
N PHE A 243 10.01 -9.96 1.27
CA PHE A 243 9.49 -11.33 1.40
C PHE A 243 8.70 -11.52 2.70
N ILE A 244 9.30 -11.20 3.85
CA ILE A 244 8.65 -11.33 5.16
C ILE A 244 7.40 -10.44 5.26
N GLN A 245 7.48 -9.22 4.74
CA GLN A 245 6.34 -8.30 4.75
C GLN A 245 5.16 -8.84 3.93
N ASN A 246 5.40 -9.43 2.75
CA ASN A 246 4.34 -9.99 1.93
C ASN A 246 3.73 -11.25 2.56
N ILE A 247 4.53 -12.09 3.24
CA ILE A 247 4.01 -13.21 4.03
C ILE A 247 3.12 -12.69 5.17
N PHE A 248 3.58 -11.69 5.92
CA PHE A 248 2.80 -11.11 7.01
C PHE A 248 1.45 -10.56 6.53
N MET A 249 1.46 -9.80 5.44
CA MET A 249 0.24 -9.28 4.82
C MET A 249 -0.67 -10.40 4.32
N PHE A 250 -0.11 -11.42 3.66
CA PHE A 250 -0.86 -12.60 3.23
C PHE A 250 -1.55 -13.29 4.42
N SER A 251 -0.83 -13.53 5.52
CA SER A 251 -1.38 -14.18 6.72
C SER A 251 -2.52 -13.38 7.32
N MET A 252 -2.40 -12.06 7.44
CA MET A 252 -3.49 -11.23 7.99
C MET A 252 -4.72 -11.20 7.08
N PHE A 253 -4.53 -11.07 5.76
CA PHE A 253 -5.64 -11.13 4.80
C PHE A 253 -6.29 -12.51 4.74
N PHE A 254 -5.50 -13.57 4.92
CA PHE A 254 -5.99 -14.94 4.96
C PHE A 254 -6.83 -15.18 6.22
N ASP A 255 -6.37 -14.72 7.38
CA ASP A 255 -7.14 -14.76 8.63
C ASP A 255 -8.47 -14.00 8.49
N PHE A 256 -8.44 -12.79 7.92
CA PHE A 256 -9.65 -12.02 7.60
C PHE A 256 -10.58 -12.81 6.66
N TYR A 257 -10.06 -13.36 5.57
CA TYR A 257 -10.83 -14.13 4.60
C TYR A 257 -11.48 -15.37 5.23
N TYR A 258 -10.72 -16.11 6.03
CA TYR A 258 -11.19 -17.30 6.72
C TYR A 258 -12.32 -16.97 7.71
N LYS A 259 -12.14 -15.94 8.52
CA LYS A 259 -13.14 -15.51 9.51
C LYS A 259 -14.40 -14.93 8.85
N ALA A 260 -14.25 -14.09 7.82
CA ALA A 260 -15.35 -13.36 7.20
C ALA A 260 -16.20 -14.24 6.26
N TYR A 261 -15.58 -15.17 5.54
CA TYR A 261 -16.25 -15.93 4.48
C TYR A 261 -16.35 -17.42 4.79
N VAL A 262 -15.21 -18.10 5.01
CA VAL A 262 -15.17 -19.57 5.15
C VAL A 262 -15.90 -20.03 6.41
N ARG A 263 -15.54 -19.49 7.57
CA ARG A 263 -16.16 -19.85 8.86
C ARG A 263 -17.64 -19.51 8.89
N LYS A 264 -18.05 -18.38 8.29
CA LYS A 264 -19.45 -17.93 8.24
C LYS A 264 -20.30 -18.84 7.33
N GLN A 265 -19.78 -19.21 6.15
CA GLN A 265 -20.45 -20.14 5.24
C GLN A 265 -20.62 -21.51 5.88
N ARG A 266 -19.56 -22.04 6.53
CA ARG A 266 -19.61 -23.31 7.24
C ARG A 266 -20.67 -23.33 8.34
N LYS A 267 -20.72 -22.29 9.19
CA LYS A 267 -21.78 -22.18 10.22
C LYS A 267 -23.18 -22.14 9.62
N SER A 268 -23.37 -21.40 8.53
CA SER A 268 -24.68 -21.34 7.85
C SER A 268 -25.10 -22.69 7.28
N LEU A 269 -24.17 -23.48 6.76
CA LEU A 269 -24.42 -24.86 6.30
C LEU A 269 -24.77 -25.78 7.46
N GLU A 270 -23.99 -25.73 8.56
CA GLU A 270 -24.24 -26.51 9.77
C GLU A 270 -25.62 -26.19 10.38
N THR A 271 -26.05 -24.93 10.38
CA THR A 271 -27.41 -24.55 10.82
C THR A 271 -28.49 -25.15 9.92
N LYS A 272 -28.33 -25.08 8.59
CA LYS A 272 -29.30 -25.65 7.63
C LYS A 272 -29.44 -27.16 7.77
N LEU A 273 -28.32 -27.87 8.01
CA LEU A 273 -28.29 -29.31 8.26
C LEU A 273 -28.97 -29.72 9.56
N LYS A 274 -29.00 -28.85 10.58
CA LYS A 274 -29.69 -29.12 11.86
C LYS A 274 -31.19 -28.80 11.84
N THR A 275 -31.64 -28.03 10.86
CA THR A 275 -33.05 -27.62 10.69
C THR A 275 -33.78 -28.43 9.62
N SER A 276 -33.08 -29.35 8.94
CA SER A 276 -33.62 -30.30 7.97
C SER A 276 -33.68 -31.68 8.59
#